data_AF-A0AA96XL52-F1
#
_entry.id   AF-A0AA96XL52-F1
#
_cell.length_a   1.000
_cell.length_b   1.000
_cell.length_c   1.000
_cell.angle_alpha   90.00
_cell.angle_beta   90.00
_cell.angle_gamma   90.00
#
_symmetry.space_group_name_H-M   'P 1'
#
loop_
_entity.id
_entity.type
_entity.pdbx_description
1 polymer ?
#
loop_
_entity_poly.entity_id
_entity_poly.type
_entity_poly.pdbx_seq_one_letter_code
_entity_poly.pdbx_strand_id
1 'polypeptide(L)'
;MDAALLGSLDRHARRRAQGIATLSTLVGPPERALTVWTEWIQRRGSSVVIVDGDDVRAVVSAWAAALARERDLLGDAEVFVVRSQPQNPARTLQFRGKTAHQRRVLMEGLTPPRGQSATWELCRALLESPAPPPSGVLPDAVSQAIARAPLPALQTLMALVPAGSTPALRVRAGPSDFRALRTAAALCTAAPALTTGCVLTAEALAEHLRREESHILAMLREGRLDLAEPELDEDTRELPEAAVASTRVRLRQEGSSEQVVALYDSAVRTIASAYRDANGRARSEAEKFLHARLQDHASTRGLFVLNGHVDPVGGGRRLEVDLLCTELNLAVEIDGYFHFRSPDGFRRDRRKDVALQCSGYWVVRFLADDVVTRLEEILETLDTLIATRRGELTGKDASNGKR
;
A
#
# COMPACT_ATOMS: atom_id res chain seq x y z
N MET A 1 -14.18 -19.64 -2.78
CA MET A 1 -14.83 -18.46 -2.18
C MET A 1 -15.01 -18.72 -0.70
N ASP A 2 -14.43 -17.90 0.17
CA ASP A 2 -14.39 -18.16 1.62
C ASP A 2 -15.41 -17.29 2.37
N ALA A 3 -16.67 -17.72 2.35
CA ALA A 3 -17.79 -16.96 2.93
C ALA A 3 -17.61 -16.70 4.44
N ALA A 4 -16.92 -17.59 5.15
CA ALA A 4 -16.63 -17.46 6.56
C ALA A 4 -15.65 -16.29 6.83
N LEU A 5 -14.61 -16.15 6.01
CA LEU A 5 -13.67 -15.02 6.12
C LEU A 5 -14.34 -13.69 5.83
N LEU A 6 -15.15 -13.61 4.77
CA LEU A 6 -15.92 -12.40 4.43
C LEU A 6 -16.88 -12.01 5.58
N GLY A 7 -17.60 -12.97 6.15
CA GLY A 7 -18.45 -12.73 7.32
C GLY A 7 -17.68 -12.29 8.57
N SER A 8 -16.39 -12.64 8.67
CA SER A 8 -15.49 -12.21 9.74
C SER A 8 -15.02 -10.76 9.55
N LEU A 9 -14.71 -10.36 8.31
CA LEU A 9 -14.44 -8.97 7.96
C LEU A 9 -15.66 -8.06 8.20
N ASP A 10 -16.88 -8.56 7.94
CA ASP A 10 -18.11 -7.85 8.29
C ASP A 10 -18.29 -7.67 9.80
N ARG A 11 -17.88 -8.66 10.62
CA ARG A 11 -17.83 -8.50 12.09
C ARG A 11 -16.84 -7.41 12.49
N HIS A 12 -15.65 -7.37 11.88
CA HIS A 12 -14.68 -6.30 12.12
C HIS A 12 -15.23 -4.92 11.74
N ALA A 13 -15.94 -4.79 10.61
CA ALA A 13 -16.59 -3.53 10.24
C ALA A 13 -17.67 -3.10 11.24
N ARG A 14 -18.46 -4.03 11.78
CA ARG A 14 -19.43 -3.73 12.84
C ARG A 14 -18.75 -3.24 14.13
N ARG A 15 -17.65 -3.87 14.54
CA ARG A 15 -16.83 -3.42 15.69
C ARG A 15 -16.33 -1.99 15.49
N ARG A 16 -15.80 -1.69 14.30
CA ARG A 16 -15.35 -0.33 13.92
C ARG A 16 -16.47 0.70 13.98
N ALA A 17 -17.66 0.36 13.49
CA ALA A 17 -18.84 1.23 13.58
C ALA A 17 -19.31 1.48 15.03
N GLN A 18 -18.99 0.56 15.96
CA GLN A 18 -19.26 0.71 17.40
C GLN A 18 -18.14 1.46 18.14
N GLY A 19 -17.14 1.99 17.44
CA GLY A 19 -16.03 2.71 18.06
C GLY A 19 -14.91 1.82 18.59
N ILE A 20 -14.93 0.52 18.28
CA ILE A 20 -13.90 -0.43 18.75
C ILE A 20 -12.73 -0.41 17.76
N ALA A 21 -11.57 0.05 18.23
CA ALA A 21 -10.32 0.04 17.47
C ALA A 21 -10.00 -1.39 17.02
N THR A 22 -10.01 -1.62 15.71
CA THR A 22 -9.84 -2.94 15.12
C THR A 22 -8.89 -2.84 13.94
N LEU A 23 -7.80 -3.59 13.97
CA LEU A 23 -6.94 -3.85 12.82
C LEU A 23 -7.33 -5.22 12.26
N SER A 24 -7.69 -5.32 10.99
CA SER A 24 -7.95 -6.64 10.38
C SER A 24 -6.63 -7.25 9.92
N THR A 25 -6.18 -8.32 10.57
CA THR A 25 -4.90 -8.96 10.31
C THR A 25 -5.15 -10.29 9.62
N LEU A 26 -5.00 -10.31 8.29
CA LEU A 26 -5.16 -11.52 7.50
C LEU A 26 -3.83 -12.28 7.48
N VAL A 27 -3.85 -13.53 7.94
CA VAL A 27 -2.64 -14.34 8.16
C VAL A 27 -2.65 -15.55 7.24
N GLY A 28 -1.66 -15.68 6.38
CA GLY A 28 -1.54 -16.80 5.43
C GLY A 28 -0.85 -16.37 4.13
N PRO A 29 -1.03 -17.12 3.02
CA PRO A 29 -0.44 -16.78 1.74
C PRO A 29 -0.86 -15.37 1.27
N PRO A 30 0.09 -14.47 0.96
CA PRO A 30 -0.23 -13.07 0.69
C PRO A 30 -1.26 -12.86 -0.42
N GLU A 31 -1.13 -13.59 -1.54
CA GLU A 31 -2.05 -13.44 -2.67
C GLU A 31 -3.48 -13.89 -2.34
N ARG A 32 -3.64 -14.94 -1.53
CA ARG A 32 -4.96 -15.40 -1.06
C ARG A 32 -5.57 -14.38 -0.11
N ALA A 33 -4.80 -13.90 0.86
CA ALA A 33 -5.23 -12.89 1.82
C ALA A 33 -5.66 -11.60 1.12
N LEU A 34 -4.86 -11.13 0.16
CA LEU A 34 -5.18 -9.96 -0.65
C LEU A 34 -6.41 -10.17 -1.51
N THR A 35 -6.59 -11.36 -2.09
CA THR A 35 -7.82 -11.68 -2.85
C THR A 35 -9.07 -11.52 -1.99
N VAL A 36 -9.06 -12.09 -0.78
CA VAL A 36 -10.19 -11.98 0.16
C VAL A 36 -10.43 -10.53 0.57
N TRP A 37 -9.36 -9.79 0.87
CA TRP A 37 -9.44 -8.36 1.24
C TRP A 37 -10.01 -7.51 0.09
N THR A 38 -9.43 -7.63 -1.10
CA THR A 38 -9.83 -6.92 -2.33
C THR A 38 -11.30 -7.21 -2.68
N GLU A 39 -11.72 -8.46 -2.60
CA GLU A 39 -13.12 -8.85 -2.82
C GLU A 39 -14.05 -8.20 -1.80
N TRP A 40 -13.70 -8.24 -0.52
CA TRP A 40 -14.51 -7.64 0.54
C TRP A 40 -14.63 -6.12 0.38
N ILE A 41 -13.53 -5.44 0.06
CA ILE A 41 -13.51 -4.00 -0.21
C ILE A 41 -14.34 -3.67 -1.45
N GLN A 42 -14.24 -4.47 -2.52
CA GLN A 42 -15.02 -4.28 -3.75
C GLN A 42 -16.52 -4.29 -3.50
N ARG A 43 -17.00 -5.24 -2.69
CA ARG A 43 -18.42 -5.38 -2.32
C ARG A 43 -18.96 -4.14 -1.59
N ARG A 44 -18.07 -3.36 -0.97
CA ARG A 44 -18.41 -2.11 -0.27
C ARG A 44 -18.25 -0.87 -1.15
N GLY A 45 -17.74 -1.02 -2.37
CA GLY A 45 -17.52 0.09 -3.29
C GLY A 45 -16.45 1.08 -2.80
N SER A 46 -15.51 0.64 -1.97
CA SER A 46 -14.42 1.48 -1.45
C SER A 46 -13.14 1.23 -2.24
N SER A 47 -12.28 2.24 -2.33
CA SER A 47 -10.90 2.10 -2.80
C SER A 47 -9.97 1.66 -1.68
N VAL A 48 -8.72 1.35 -2.02
CA VAL A 48 -7.66 1.00 -1.06
C VAL A 48 -6.49 1.98 -1.22
N VAL A 49 -6.03 2.52 -0.10
CA VAL A 49 -4.77 3.23 0.00
C VAL A 49 -3.75 2.29 0.62
N ILE A 50 -2.69 1.98 -0.12
CA ILE A 50 -1.55 1.27 0.43
C ILE A 50 -0.63 2.29 1.08
N VAL A 51 -0.15 1.97 2.28
CA VAL A 51 0.89 2.75 2.94
C VAL A 51 2.05 1.86 3.35
N ASP A 52 3.23 2.35 3.02
CA ASP A 52 4.52 1.74 3.32
C ASP A 52 5.23 2.67 4.32
N GLY A 53 5.64 2.15 5.48
CA GLY A 53 6.46 2.87 6.46
C GLY A 53 5.76 3.23 7.79
N ASP A 54 6.50 3.97 8.63
CA ASP A 54 6.17 4.22 10.03
C ASP A 54 5.76 5.67 10.35
N ASP A 55 5.90 6.62 9.42
CA ASP A 55 5.49 8.01 9.64
C ASP A 55 3.97 8.18 9.55
N VAL A 56 3.33 8.33 10.71
CA VAL A 56 1.91 8.62 10.86
C VAL A 56 1.48 9.83 10.02
N ARG A 57 2.30 10.88 9.93
CA ARG A 57 1.96 12.09 9.16
C ARG A 57 1.90 11.78 7.67
N ALA A 58 2.91 11.09 7.14
CA ALA A 58 2.95 10.67 5.75
C ALA A 58 1.75 9.78 5.40
N VAL A 59 1.44 8.81 6.27
CA VAL A 59 0.29 7.89 6.10
C VAL A 59 -1.04 8.65 6.06
N VAL A 60 -1.30 9.54 7.02
CA VAL A 60 -2.55 10.33 7.05
C VAL A 60 -2.63 11.26 5.85
N SER A 61 -1.50 11.83 5.41
CA SER A 61 -1.44 12.72 4.24
C SER A 61 -1.78 11.96 2.94
N ALA A 62 -1.19 10.78 2.76
CA ALA A 62 -1.46 9.92 1.60
C ALA A 62 -2.93 9.47 1.56
N TRP A 63 -3.48 9.05 2.70
CA TRP A 63 -4.89 8.67 2.83
C TRP A 63 -5.83 9.85 2.55
N ALA A 64 -5.55 11.03 3.12
CA ALA A 64 -6.37 12.22 2.91
C ALA A 64 -6.32 12.71 1.45
N ALA A 65 -5.18 12.58 0.77
CA ALA A 65 -5.06 12.89 -0.65
C ALA A 65 -5.90 11.93 -1.51
N ALA A 66 -5.95 10.64 -1.17
CA ALA A 66 -6.84 9.69 -1.83
C ALA A 66 -8.32 10.04 -1.60
N LEU A 67 -8.70 10.36 -0.35
CA LEU A 67 -10.04 10.82 -0.02
C LEU A 67 -10.45 12.06 -0.86
N ALA A 68 -9.54 13.03 -1.02
CA ALA A 68 -9.78 14.24 -1.80
C ALA A 68 -9.87 14.01 -3.32
N ARG A 69 -9.34 12.88 -3.85
CA ARG A 69 -9.55 12.47 -5.25
C ARG A 69 -10.96 11.92 -5.48
N GLU A 70 -11.53 11.27 -4.47
CA GLU A 70 -12.82 10.57 -4.57
C GLU A 70 -14.01 11.38 -4.08
N ARG A 71 -13.77 12.47 -3.32
CA ARG A 71 -14.81 13.25 -2.65
C ARG A 71 -14.65 14.75 -2.84
N ASP A 72 -15.80 15.43 -2.91
CA ASP A 72 -15.89 16.89 -2.77
C ASP A 72 -15.88 17.26 -1.28
N LEU A 73 -14.69 17.44 -0.70
CA LEU A 73 -14.54 17.79 0.73
C LEU A 73 -15.19 19.13 1.09
N LEU A 74 -15.32 20.05 0.13
CA LEU A 74 -16.03 21.32 0.33
C LEU A 74 -17.53 21.07 0.46
N GLY A 75 -18.08 20.23 -0.42
CA GLY A 75 -19.46 19.76 -0.34
C GLY A 75 -19.76 19.01 0.96
N ASP A 76 -18.86 18.13 1.39
CA ASP A 76 -18.99 17.45 2.69
C ASP A 76 -18.97 18.43 3.87
N ALA A 77 -18.14 19.47 3.81
CA ALA A 77 -18.11 20.53 4.83
C ALA A 77 -19.43 21.32 4.88
N GLU A 78 -20.01 21.64 3.73
CA GLU A 78 -21.33 22.26 3.64
C GLU A 78 -22.40 21.36 4.29
N VAL A 79 -22.46 20.08 3.92
CA VAL A 79 -23.41 19.11 4.51
C VAL A 79 -23.23 18.99 6.02
N PHE A 80 -21.99 18.91 6.51
CA PHE A 80 -21.69 18.84 7.93
C PHE A 80 -22.19 20.07 8.68
N VAL A 81 -21.89 21.27 8.17
CA VAL A 81 -22.29 22.54 8.80
C VAL A 81 -23.80 22.68 8.85
N VAL A 82 -24.50 22.36 7.76
CA VAL A 82 -25.97 22.38 7.66
C VAL A 82 -26.60 21.43 8.68
N ARG A 83 -26.13 20.16 8.72
CA ARG A 83 -26.63 19.15 9.66
C ARG A 83 -26.39 19.50 11.12
N SER A 84 -25.34 20.27 11.40
CA SER A 84 -24.95 20.66 12.75
C SER A 84 -25.78 21.82 13.31
N GLN A 85 -26.58 22.49 12.48
CA GLN A 85 -27.43 23.58 12.94
C GLN A 85 -28.69 23.08 13.67
N PRO A 86 -29.23 23.88 14.62
CA PRO A 86 -30.54 23.61 15.21
C PRO A 86 -31.63 23.45 14.14
N GLN A 87 -32.66 22.66 14.43
CA GLN A 87 -33.77 22.43 13.50
C GLN A 87 -34.39 23.76 13.04
N ASN A 88 -34.58 23.91 11.74
CA ASN A 88 -35.18 25.06 11.05
C ASN A 88 -34.31 26.34 11.00
N PRO A 89 -33.17 26.35 10.28
CA PRO A 89 -32.53 27.62 9.94
C PRO A 89 -33.52 28.45 9.11
N ALA A 90 -33.77 29.69 9.51
CA ALA A 90 -34.71 30.59 8.83
C ALA A 90 -34.37 30.86 7.34
N ARG A 91 -33.20 30.40 6.88
CA ARG A 91 -32.69 30.52 5.50
C ARG A 91 -32.02 29.22 5.08
N THR A 92 -32.19 28.84 3.82
CA THR A 92 -31.40 27.78 3.18
C THR A 92 -29.93 28.16 3.25
N LEU A 93 -29.14 27.33 3.94
CA LEU A 93 -27.69 27.48 4.03
C LEU A 93 -27.06 26.87 2.78
N GLN A 94 -26.71 27.73 1.83
CA GLN A 94 -26.05 27.35 0.59
C GLN A 94 -24.73 28.10 0.47
N PHE A 95 -23.60 27.39 0.41
CA PHE A 95 -22.26 27.99 0.30
C PHE A 95 -21.74 27.99 -1.14
N ARG A 96 -22.13 26.99 -1.94
CA ARG A 96 -21.76 26.91 -3.36
C ARG A 96 -22.26 28.13 -4.15
N GLY A 97 -21.41 28.66 -5.03
CA GLY A 97 -21.70 29.85 -5.85
C GLY A 97 -21.54 31.20 -5.14
N LYS A 98 -21.18 31.21 -3.84
CA LYS A 98 -20.91 32.44 -3.09
C LYS A 98 -19.43 32.81 -3.09
N THR A 99 -19.15 34.10 -2.97
CA THR A 99 -17.79 34.61 -2.80
C THR A 99 -17.24 34.23 -1.43
N ALA A 100 -15.91 34.21 -1.26
CA ALA A 100 -15.28 33.90 0.03
C ALA A 100 -15.79 34.82 1.17
N HIS A 101 -16.02 36.10 0.87
CA HIS A 101 -16.60 37.05 1.83
C HIS A 101 -18.03 36.66 2.22
N GLN A 102 -18.89 36.33 1.26
CA GLN A 102 -20.26 35.89 1.54
C GLN A 102 -20.31 34.58 2.35
N ARG A 103 -19.39 33.64 2.07
CA ARG A 103 -19.27 32.38 2.84
C ARG A 103 -18.84 32.65 4.29
N ARG A 104 -17.93 33.59 4.52
CA ARG A 104 -17.52 34.01 5.87
C ARG A 104 -18.68 34.61 6.65
N VAL A 105 -19.42 35.56 6.05
CA VAL A 105 -20.59 36.19 6.68
C VAL A 105 -21.66 35.15 7.03
N LEU A 106 -21.89 34.16 6.16
CA LEU A 106 -22.78 33.05 6.48
C LEU A 106 -22.28 32.26 7.69
N MET A 107 -20.98 31.91 7.71
CA MET A 107 -20.38 31.08 8.75
C MET A 107 -20.34 31.76 10.13
N GLU A 108 -20.20 33.08 10.18
CA GLU A 108 -20.26 33.89 11.42
C GLU A 108 -21.62 33.80 12.11
N GLY A 109 -22.70 33.62 11.35
CA GLY A 109 -24.06 33.49 11.88
C GLY A 109 -24.43 32.10 12.38
N LEU A 110 -23.52 31.11 12.31
CA LEU A 110 -23.81 29.72 12.64
C LEU A 110 -23.20 29.28 13.98
N THR A 111 -23.84 28.29 14.60
CA THR A 111 -23.41 27.78 15.89
C THR A 111 -22.59 26.50 15.72
N PRO A 112 -21.38 26.40 16.33
CA PRO A 112 -20.59 25.18 16.31
C PRO A 112 -21.27 24.05 17.13
N PRO A 113 -21.27 22.81 16.62
CA PRO A 113 -21.79 21.66 17.38
C PRO A 113 -20.93 21.37 18.61
N ARG A 114 -21.58 20.96 19.71
CA ARG A 114 -20.88 20.57 20.95
C ARG A 114 -20.02 19.33 20.69
N GLY A 115 -18.77 19.36 21.17
CA GLY A 115 -17.84 18.22 21.09
C GLY A 115 -17.20 17.97 19.73
N GLN A 116 -17.45 18.81 18.71
CA GLN A 116 -16.89 18.67 17.36
C GLN A 116 -16.23 19.97 16.87
N SER A 117 -15.62 20.72 17.79
CA SER A 117 -15.00 22.03 17.50
C SER A 117 -13.91 21.95 16.42
N ALA A 118 -13.08 20.89 16.44
CA ALA A 118 -12.04 20.71 15.43
C ALA A 118 -12.62 20.48 14.02
N THR A 119 -13.65 19.62 13.90
CA THR A 119 -14.37 19.40 12.63
C THR A 119 -15.03 20.66 12.14
N TRP A 120 -15.64 21.44 13.04
CA TRP A 120 -16.20 22.74 12.72
C TRP A 120 -15.16 23.73 12.19
N GLU A 121 -13.99 23.83 12.85
CA GLU A 121 -12.89 24.70 12.41
C GLU A 121 -12.35 24.29 11.04
N LEU A 122 -12.22 22.98 10.78
CA LEU A 122 -11.82 22.51 9.45
C LEU A 122 -12.89 22.86 8.40
N CYS A 123 -14.17 22.66 8.70
CA CYS A 123 -15.26 23.03 7.78
C CYS A 123 -15.23 24.53 7.48
N ARG A 124 -15.02 25.37 8.50
CA ARG A 124 -14.87 26.82 8.34
C ARG A 124 -13.72 27.14 7.39
N ALA A 125 -12.54 26.56 7.63
CA ALA A 125 -11.36 26.81 6.80
C ALA A 125 -11.56 26.37 5.33
N LEU A 126 -12.24 25.24 5.11
CA LEU A 126 -12.59 24.77 3.77
C LEU A 126 -13.59 25.72 3.08
N LEU A 127 -14.70 26.06 3.76
CA LEU A 127 -15.76 26.91 3.22
C LEU A 127 -15.30 28.36 3.01
N GLU A 128 -14.38 28.87 3.80
CA GLU A 128 -13.85 30.23 3.64
C GLU A 128 -12.68 30.32 2.67
N SER A 129 -12.15 29.18 2.17
CA SER A 129 -11.04 29.16 1.22
C SER A 129 -11.37 30.00 -0.03
N PRO A 130 -10.47 30.85 -0.53
CA PRO A 130 -10.75 31.73 -1.67
C PRO A 130 -10.97 30.96 -2.98
N ALA A 131 -10.29 29.82 -3.15
CA ALA A 131 -10.42 28.96 -4.33
C ALA A 131 -10.57 27.49 -3.90
N PRO A 132 -11.39 26.70 -4.61
CA PRO A 132 -11.35 25.25 -4.47
C PRO A 132 -10.00 24.74 -4.99
N PRO A 133 -9.37 23.74 -4.33
CA PRO A 133 -8.15 23.15 -4.85
C PRO A 133 -8.43 22.44 -6.19
N PRO A 134 -7.40 22.25 -7.04
CA PRO A 134 -7.50 21.37 -8.19
C PRO A 134 -7.97 19.98 -7.77
N SER A 135 -8.65 19.28 -8.68
CA SER A 135 -9.06 17.89 -8.42
C SER A 135 -7.85 17.03 -8.04
N GLY A 136 -7.96 16.30 -6.93
CA GLY A 136 -6.91 15.43 -6.40
C GLY A 136 -5.77 16.13 -5.66
N VAL A 137 -5.84 17.45 -5.47
CA VAL A 137 -4.92 18.18 -4.59
C VAL A 137 -5.57 18.34 -3.22
N LEU A 138 -4.83 17.99 -2.17
CA LEU A 138 -5.28 18.12 -0.81
C LEU A 138 -5.45 19.60 -0.44
N PRO A 139 -6.62 20.05 0.07
CA PRO A 139 -6.79 21.45 0.46
C PRO A 139 -5.78 21.89 1.52
N ASP A 140 -5.28 23.12 1.43
CA ASP A 140 -4.27 23.66 2.36
C ASP A 140 -4.68 23.55 3.83
N ALA A 141 -5.96 23.80 4.13
CA ALA A 141 -6.51 23.66 5.48
C ALA A 141 -6.34 22.23 6.03
N VAL A 142 -6.54 21.22 5.18
CA VAL A 142 -6.36 19.82 5.55
C VAL A 142 -4.87 19.50 5.70
N SER A 143 -4.04 19.92 4.75
CA SER A 143 -2.58 19.75 4.80
C SER A 143 -1.97 20.36 6.09
N GLN A 144 -2.41 21.57 6.47
CA GLN A 144 -1.97 22.25 7.69
C GLN A 144 -2.47 21.56 8.96
N ALA A 145 -3.73 21.07 8.98
CA ALA A 145 -4.25 20.31 10.10
C ALA A 145 -3.43 19.03 10.33
N ILE A 146 -3.13 18.29 9.25
CA ILE A 146 -2.30 17.08 9.31
C ILE A 146 -0.88 17.41 9.74
N ALA A 147 -0.29 18.50 9.22
CA ALA A 147 1.04 18.98 9.60
C ALA A 147 1.14 19.38 11.10
N ARG A 148 0.05 19.89 11.68
CA ARG A 148 0.00 20.20 13.11
C ARG A 148 -0.17 18.95 13.96
N ALA A 149 -1.19 18.13 13.67
CA ALA A 149 -1.54 16.97 14.47
C ALA A 149 -2.23 15.90 13.60
N PRO A 150 -1.51 14.86 13.14
CA PRO A 150 -2.03 13.95 12.12
C PRO A 150 -3.19 13.07 12.62
N LEU A 151 -3.13 12.56 13.86
CA LEU A 151 -4.21 11.72 14.40
C LEU A 151 -5.50 12.51 14.68
N PRO A 152 -5.47 13.71 15.31
CA PRO A 152 -6.64 14.58 15.41
C PRO A 152 -7.19 15.03 14.04
N ALA A 153 -6.32 15.29 13.07
CA ALA A 153 -6.75 15.63 11.71
C ALA A 153 -7.49 14.47 11.05
N LEU A 154 -7.01 13.23 11.20
CA LEU A 154 -7.70 12.03 10.75
C LEU A 154 -9.10 11.90 11.39
N GLN A 155 -9.23 12.07 12.70
CA GLN A 155 -10.52 12.05 13.40
C GLN A 155 -11.49 13.09 12.83
N THR A 156 -10.98 14.30 12.61
CA THR A 156 -11.74 15.44 12.06
C THR A 156 -12.26 15.11 10.65
N LEU A 157 -11.42 14.56 9.78
CA LEU A 157 -11.79 14.12 8.43
C LEU A 157 -12.81 12.97 8.45
N MET A 158 -12.65 12.00 9.36
CA MET A 158 -13.59 10.89 9.52
C MET A 158 -14.97 11.35 10.01
N ALA A 159 -15.04 12.41 10.81
CA ALA A 159 -16.31 13.00 11.26
C ALA A 159 -16.98 13.88 10.20
N LEU A 160 -16.18 14.48 9.31
CA LEU A 160 -16.62 15.33 8.21
C LEU A 160 -17.42 14.53 7.17
N VAL A 161 -16.89 13.37 6.77
CA VAL A 161 -17.44 12.57 5.67
C VAL A 161 -18.48 11.54 6.12
N PRO A 162 -19.38 11.09 5.25
CA PRO A 162 -20.33 10.02 5.56
C PRO A 162 -19.63 8.72 6.02
N ALA A 163 -20.26 8.02 6.96
CA ALA A 163 -19.73 6.76 7.46
C ALA A 163 -19.67 5.71 6.33
N GLY A 164 -18.53 5.03 6.20
CA GLY A 164 -18.32 3.97 5.22
C GLY A 164 -18.00 4.46 3.80
N SER A 165 -17.88 5.77 3.56
CA SER A 165 -17.51 6.31 2.25
C SER A 165 -16.06 6.78 2.18
N THR A 166 -15.18 6.17 2.97
CA THR A 166 -13.74 6.48 2.99
C THR A 166 -12.93 5.37 2.34
N PRO A 167 -11.78 5.69 1.73
CA PRO A 167 -10.82 4.69 1.30
C PRO A 167 -10.39 3.81 2.48
N ALA A 168 -10.31 2.50 2.24
CA ALA A 168 -9.71 1.60 3.21
C ALA A 168 -8.20 1.77 3.23
N LEU A 169 -7.57 1.56 4.38
CA LEU A 169 -6.13 1.63 4.55
C LEU A 169 -5.56 0.22 4.62
N ARG A 170 -4.66 -0.12 3.69
CA ARG A 170 -3.83 -1.34 3.76
C ARG A 170 -2.42 -0.96 4.18
N VAL A 171 -1.98 -1.49 5.32
CA VAL A 171 -0.62 -1.30 5.81
C VAL A 171 0.24 -2.47 5.36
N ARG A 172 1.34 -2.20 4.65
CA ARG A 172 2.35 -3.21 4.38
C ARG A 172 3.28 -3.30 5.58
N ALA A 173 3.46 -4.49 6.13
CA ALA A 173 4.34 -4.74 7.25
C ALA A 173 5.03 -6.09 7.06
N GLY A 174 6.36 -6.07 6.90
CA GLY A 174 7.16 -7.29 6.88
C GLY A 174 7.50 -7.80 8.30
N PRO A 175 8.27 -8.89 8.41
CA PRO A 175 8.68 -9.48 9.69
C PRO A 175 9.44 -8.51 10.62
N SER A 176 10.21 -7.59 10.04
CA SER A 176 11.00 -6.60 10.78
C SER A 176 10.27 -5.27 11.02
N ASP A 177 9.14 -5.04 10.35
CA ASP A 177 8.47 -3.73 10.34
C ASP A 177 7.39 -3.60 11.44
N PHE A 178 7.82 -3.70 12.69
CA PHE A 178 6.92 -3.51 13.82
C PHE A 178 6.44 -2.05 13.95
N ARG A 179 7.14 -1.10 13.32
CA ARG A 179 6.79 0.31 13.38
C ARG A 179 5.61 0.66 12.48
N ALA A 180 5.51 0.06 11.29
CA ALA A 180 4.30 0.16 10.47
C ALA A 180 3.06 -0.36 11.22
N LEU A 181 3.18 -1.49 11.95
CA LEU A 181 2.09 -2.03 12.78
C LEU A 181 1.72 -1.11 13.95
N ARG A 182 2.70 -0.44 14.56
CA ARG A 182 2.46 0.60 15.59
C ARG A 182 1.66 1.76 15.01
N THR A 183 2.02 2.22 13.82
CA THR A 183 1.32 3.29 13.11
C THR A 183 -0.10 2.86 12.76
N ALA A 184 -0.30 1.63 12.25
CA ALA A 184 -1.62 1.06 12.01
C ALA A 184 -2.50 1.06 13.27
N ALA A 185 -1.95 0.59 14.40
CA ALA A 185 -2.67 0.55 15.67
C ALA A 185 -3.02 1.95 16.18
N ALA A 186 -2.11 2.93 16.07
CA ALA A 186 -2.38 4.31 16.44
C ALA A 186 -3.52 4.93 15.61
N LEU A 187 -3.58 4.64 14.30
CA LEU A 187 -4.65 5.08 13.41
C LEU A 187 -5.99 4.42 13.78
N CYS A 188 -6.00 3.12 14.07
CA CYS A 188 -7.19 2.40 14.51
C CYS A 188 -7.74 2.94 15.83
N THR A 189 -6.85 3.28 16.77
CA THR A 189 -7.24 3.88 18.06
C THR A 189 -7.78 5.29 17.88
N ALA A 190 -7.11 6.11 17.06
CA ALA A 190 -7.55 7.48 16.82
C ALA A 190 -8.88 7.52 16.06
N ALA A 191 -9.03 6.72 15.01
CA ALA A 191 -10.22 6.68 14.17
C ALA A 191 -10.74 5.24 14.02
N PRO A 192 -11.50 4.73 15.00
CA PRO A 192 -12.01 3.35 14.95
C PRO A 192 -12.87 3.05 13.73
N ALA A 193 -13.57 4.04 13.17
CA ALA A 193 -14.38 3.88 11.97
C ALA A 193 -13.54 3.69 10.68
N LEU A 194 -12.23 3.98 10.71
CA LEU A 194 -11.34 3.77 9.57
C LEU A 194 -11.19 2.27 9.29
N THR A 195 -11.50 1.86 8.07
CA THR A 195 -11.29 0.46 7.66
C THR A 195 -9.80 0.24 7.43
N THR A 196 -9.12 -0.37 8.41
CA THR A 196 -7.69 -0.65 8.35
C THR A 196 -7.43 -2.16 8.36
N GLY A 197 -6.53 -2.62 7.48
CA GLY A 197 -6.08 -4.00 7.43
C GLY A 197 -4.59 -4.14 7.10
N CYS A 198 -4.04 -5.29 7.46
CA CYS A 198 -2.73 -5.74 7.03
C CYS A 198 -2.77 -7.22 6.66
N VAL A 199 -1.83 -7.63 5.82
CA VAL A 199 -1.59 -9.02 5.45
C VAL A 199 -0.23 -9.41 6.00
N LEU A 200 -0.17 -10.55 6.68
CA LEU A 200 1.07 -11.11 7.24
C LEU A 200 1.19 -12.58 6.88
N THR A 201 2.40 -13.04 6.61
CA THR A 201 2.71 -14.47 6.62
C THR A 201 2.64 -15.02 8.05
N ALA A 202 2.54 -16.34 8.19
CA ALA A 202 2.54 -16.98 9.52
C ALA A 202 3.87 -16.70 10.25
N GLU A 203 4.98 -16.69 9.51
CA GLU A 203 6.33 -16.40 9.97
C GLU A 203 6.45 -14.95 10.45
N ALA A 204 5.97 -13.98 9.65
CA ALA A 204 5.98 -12.57 10.02
C ALA A 204 5.19 -12.32 11.30
N LEU A 205 4.00 -12.91 11.43
CA LEU A 205 3.20 -12.81 12.64
C LEU A 205 3.95 -13.42 13.84
N ALA A 206 4.53 -14.61 13.68
CA ALA A 206 5.27 -15.28 14.75
C ALA A 206 6.48 -14.46 15.24
N GLU A 207 7.20 -13.79 14.32
CA GLU A 207 8.26 -12.85 14.67
C GLU A 207 7.70 -11.68 15.49
N HIS A 208 6.61 -11.05 15.07
CA HIS A 208 5.98 -9.97 15.83
C HIS A 208 5.52 -10.40 17.22
N LEU A 209 4.93 -11.59 17.34
CA LEU A 209 4.43 -12.13 18.61
C LEU A 209 5.53 -12.55 19.60
N ARG A 210 6.80 -12.65 19.18
CA ARG A 210 7.94 -12.87 20.08
C ARG A 210 8.34 -11.65 20.89
N ARG A 211 7.82 -10.47 20.54
CA ARG A 211 8.10 -9.21 21.25
C ARG A 211 7.37 -9.17 22.59
N GLU A 212 7.78 -8.25 23.46
CA GLU A 212 7.09 -8.00 24.72
C GLU A 212 5.62 -7.61 24.50
N GLU A 213 4.78 -8.01 25.45
CA GLU A 213 3.34 -7.80 25.36
C GLU A 213 3.02 -6.31 25.25
N SER A 214 2.13 -5.98 24.32
CA SER A 214 1.74 -4.60 24.06
C SER A 214 0.34 -4.54 23.47
N HIS A 215 -0.30 -3.37 23.58
CA HIS A 215 -1.58 -3.11 22.95
C HIS A 215 -1.59 -3.41 21.44
N ILE A 216 -0.44 -3.27 20.75
CA ILE A 216 -0.31 -3.60 19.33
C ILE A 216 -0.48 -5.12 19.12
N LEU A 217 0.20 -5.95 19.94
CA LEU A 217 0.08 -7.41 19.84
C LEU A 217 -1.32 -7.88 20.22
N ALA A 218 -1.95 -7.29 21.23
CA ALA A 218 -3.34 -7.56 21.57
C ALA A 218 -4.28 -7.29 20.38
N MET A 219 -4.13 -6.12 19.72
CA MET A 219 -4.94 -5.76 18.56
C MET A 219 -4.71 -6.71 17.37
N LEU A 220 -3.46 -7.14 17.11
CA LEU A 220 -3.15 -8.14 16.09
C LEU A 220 -3.83 -9.49 16.38
N ARG A 221 -3.80 -9.94 17.64
CA ARG A 221 -4.44 -11.22 18.04
C ARG A 221 -5.95 -11.16 17.94
N GLU A 222 -6.56 -10.07 18.40
CA GLU A 222 -8.02 -9.88 18.32
C GLU A 222 -8.52 -9.73 16.88
N GLY A 223 -7.70 -9.13 16.02
CA GLY A 223 -7.99 -8.88 14.61
C GLY A 223 -7.58 -9.99 13.65
N ARG A 224 -7.00 -11.07 14.17
CA ARG A 224 -6.42 -12.17 13.39
C ARG A 224 -7.50 -12.95 12.65
N LEU A 225 -7.29 -13.14 11.35
CA LEU A 225 -8.07 -13.99 10.47
C LEU A 225 -7.11 -14.92 9.74
N ASP A 226 -7.12 -16.20 10.11
CA ASP A 226 -6.25 -17.21 9.50
C ASP A 226 -6.82 -17.71 8.17
N LEU A 227 -5.97 -17.75 7.16
CA LEU A 227 -6.25 -18.31 5.86
C LEU A 227 -5.43 -19.59 5.69
N ALA A 228 -6.10 -20.68 5.34
CA ALA A 228 -5.41 -21.91 5.01
C ALA A 228 -4.52 -21.71 3.77
N GLU A 229 -3.36 -22.36 3.77
CA GLU A 229 -2.61 -22.54 2.53
C GLU A 229 -3.46 -23.37 1.57
N PRO A 230 -3.56 -22.97 0.29
CA PRO A 230 -4.15 -23.85 -0.70
C PRO A 230 -3.29 -25.12 -0.80
N GLU A 231 -3.93 -26.28 -0.95
CA GLU A 231 -3.22 -27.47 -1.42
C GLU A 231 -2.65 -27.12 -2.80
N LEU A 232 -1.33 -27.07 -2.91
CA LEU A 232 -0.65 -26.85 -4.18
C LEU A 232 -0.92 -28.07 -5.06
N ASP A 233 -1.80 -27.94 -6.04
CA ASP A 233 -1.89 -28.90 -7.13
C ASP A 233 -0.73 -28.60 -8.09
N GLU A 234 0.44 -29.17 -7.78
CA GLU A 234 1.69 -29.00 -8.54
C GLU A 234 1.55 -29.39 -10.02
N ASP A 235 0.49 -30.11 -10.39
CA ASP A 235 0.24 -30.60 -11.76
C ASP A 235 -0.52 -29.60 -12.66
N THR A 236 -1.00 -28.46 -12.13
CA THR A 236 -1.69 -27.45 -12.94
C THR A 236 -0.68 -26.57 -13.69
N ARG A 237 -0.37 -26.94 -14.93
CA ARG A 237 0.59 -26.25 -15.84
C ARG A 237 0.11 -24.90 -16.40
N GLU A 238 -1.01 -24.37 -15.92
CA GLU A 238 -1.61 -23.13 -16.42
C GLU A 238 -1.50 -22.01 -15.38
N LEU A 239 -1.26 -20.77 -15.85
CA LEU A 239 -1.35 -19.57 -15.03
C LEU A 239 -2.70 -19.57 -14.30
N PRO A 240 -2.75 -19.48 -12.95
CA PRO A 240 -4.02 -19.51 -12.24
C PRO A 240 -4.87 -18.29 -12.62
N GLU A 241 -5.88 -18.47 -13.48
CA GLU A 241 -6.72 -17.37 -14.00
C GLU A 241 -7.33 -16.55 -12.87
N ALA A 242 -7.71 -17.21 -11.77
CA ALA A 242 -8.25 -16.57 -10.58
C ALA A 242 -7.23 -15.65 -9.89
N ALA A 243 -5.96 -16.06 -9.76
CA ALA A 243 -4.91 -15.23 -9.17
C ALA A 243 -4.63 -14.01 -10.05
N VAL A 244 -4.56 -14.20 -11.37
CA VAL A 244 -4.35 -13.13 -12.34
C VAL A 244 -5.49 -12.11 -12.32
N ALA A 245 -6.73 -12.58 -12.34
CA ALA A 245 -7.90 -11.72 -12.28
C ALA A 245 -7.95 -10.92 -10.97
N SER A 246 -7.64 -11.57 -9.84
CA SER A 246 -7.57 -10.92 -8.52
C SER A 246 -6.50 -9.83 -8.46
N THR A 247 -5.27 -10.11 -8.90
CA THR A 247 -4.18 -9.13 -8.93
C THR A 247 -4.52 -7.95 -9.84
N ARG A 248 -5.13 -8.19 -11.00
CA ARG A 248 -5.60 -7.10 -11.88
C ARG A 248 -6.62 -6.19 -11.18
N VAL A 249 -7.60 -6.76 -10.48
CA VAL A 249 -8.61 -5.97 -9.74
C VAL A 249 -7.94 -5.19 -8.61
N ARG A 250 -7.03 -5.83 -7.87
CA ARG A 250 -6.27 -5.21 -6.79
C ARG A 250 -5.46 -4.01 -7.26
N LEU A 251 -4.68 -4.14 -8.34
CA LEU A 251 -3.87 -3.04 -8.88
C LEU A 251 -4.72 -1.79 -9.16
N ARG A 252 -5.93 -1.96 -9.71
CA ARG A 252 -6.87 -0.85 -9.94
C ARG A 252 -7.43 -0.26 -8.65
N GLN A 253 -7.86 -1.11 -7.71
CA GLN A 253 -8.40 -0.65 -6.41
C GLN A 253 -7.38 0.12 -5.58
N GLU A 254 -6.12 -0.27 -5.68
CA GLU A 254 -4.99 0.37 -5.01
C GLU A 254 -4.51 1.65 -5.71
N GLY A 255 -5.16 2.05 -6.81
CA GLY A 255 -4.85 3.26 -7.55
C GLY A 255 -3.54 3.21 -8.33
N SER A 256 -3.10 2.01 -8.74
CA SER A 256 -1.93 1.87 -9.63
C SER A 256 -2.17 2.63 -10.94
N SER A 257 -1.10 3.14 -11.55
CA SER A 257 -1.21 3.86 -12.81
C SER A 257 -1.78 2.98 -13.94
N GLU A 258 -2.49 3.59 -14.91
CA GLU A 258 -2.97 2.87 -16.10
C GLU A 258 -1.82 2.19 -16.86
N GLN A 259 -0.62 2.78 -16.82
CA GLN A 259 0.59 2.18 -17.37
C GLN A 259 0.96 0.86 -16.68
N VAL A 260 0.95 0.82 -15.34
CA VAL A 260 1.25 -0.42 -14.59
C VAL A 260 0.22 -1.50 -14.88
N VAL A 261 -1.07 -1.15 -14.94
CA VAL A 261 -2.13 -2.12 -15.27
C VAL A 261 -1.98 -2.65 -16.70
N ALA A 262 -1.66 -1.80 -17.67
CA ALA A 262 -1.44 -2.22 -19.05
C ALA A 262 -0.20 -3.14 -19.20
N LEU A 263 0.89 -2.83 -18.47
CA LEU A 263 2.09 -3.67 -18.44
C LEU A 263 1.81 -5.03 -17.80
N TYR A 264 1.02 -5.07 -16.72
CA TYR A 264 0.57 -6.33 -16.12
C TYR A 264 -0.19 -7.20 -17.13
N ASP A 265 -1.15 -6.61 -17.84
CA ASP A 265 -1.95 -7.32 -18.84
C ASP A 265 -1.09 -7.80 -20.02
N SER A 266 -0.05 -7.05 -20.39
CA SER A 266 0.94 -7.46 -21.40
C SER A 266 1.78 -8.65 -20.93
N ALA A 267 2.29 -8.60 -19.70
CA ALA A 267 3.10 -9.66 -19.10
C ALA A 267 2.29 -10.96 -19.01
N VAL A 268 1.07 -10.91 -18.48
CA VAL A 268 0.16 -12.07 -18.39
C VAL A 268 -0.08 -12.72 -19.76
N ARG A 269 -0.43 -11.93 -20.79
CA ARG A 269 -0.65 -12.46 -22.15
C ARG A 269 0.60 -13.10 -22.72
N THR A 270 1.75 -12.47 -22.52
CA THR A 270 3.02 -12.94 -23.08
C THR A 270 3.48 -14.21 -22.38
N ILE A 271 3.38 -14.30 -21.06
CA ILE A 271 3.71 -15.50 -20.28
C ILE A 271 2.77 -16.65 -20.70
N ALA A 272 1.46 -16.42 -20.76
CA ALA A 272 0.48 -17.41 -21.22
C ALA A 272 0.78 -17.93 -22.65
N SER A 273 1.34 -17.07 -23.51
CA SER A 273 1.78 -17.47 -24.86
C SER A 273 3.13 -18.17 -24.89
N ALA A 274 4.05 -17.85 -23.98
CA ALA A 274 5.41 -18.40 -23.95
C ALA A 274 5.46 -19.86 -23.49
N TYR A 275 4.45 -20.32 -22.74
CA TYR A 275 4.24 -21.75 -22.51
C TYR A 275 4.03 -22.56 -23.81
N ARG A 276 3.67 -21.89 -24.91
CA ARG A 276 3.52 -22.50 -26.25
C ARG A 276 4.77 -22.33 -27.12
N ASP A 277 5.47 -21.19 -27.03
CA ASP A 277 6.67 -20.89 -27.80
C ASP A 277 7.78 -20.32 -26.88
N ALA A 278 8.81 -21.13 -26.60
CA ALA A 278 9.91 -20.80 -25.67
C ALA A 278 10.63 -19.49 -26.04
N ASN A 279 10.18 -18.34 -25.49
CA ASN A 279 10.62 -17.02 -25.96
C ASN A 279 11.00 -16.06 -24.83
N GLY A 280 12.13 -15.36 -25.00
CA GLY A 280 12.64 -14.32 -24.08
C GLY A 280 11.75 -13.07 -23.97
N ARG A 281 10.69 -12.96 -24.78
CA ARG A 281 9.69 -11.88 -24.68
C ARG A 281 8.92 -11.89 -23.35
N ALA A 282 8.60 -13.06 -22.80
CA ALA A 282 7.88 -13.14 -21.53
C ALA A 282 8.69 -12.56 -20.36
N ARG A 283 9.98 -12.87 -20.33
CA ARG A 283 10.94 -12.28 -19.39
C ARG A 283 10.95 -10.75 -19.50
N SER A 284 11.14 -10.21 -20.70
CA SER A 284 11.21 -8.75 -20.89
C SER A 284 9.93 -8.00 -20.48
N GLU A 285 8.76 -8.59 -20.68
CA GLU A 285 7.50 -7.95 -20.22
C GLU A 285 7.33 -8.03 -18.70
N ALA A 286 7.75 -9.14 -18.06
CA ALA A 286 7.77 -9.27 -16.61
C ALA A 286 8.74 -8.25 -15.96
N GLU A 287 9.93 -8.06 -16.55
CA GLU A 287 10.92 -7.05 -16.12
C GLU A 287 10.33 -5.63 -16.13
N LYS A 288 9.72 -5.23 -17.26
CA LYS A 288 9.10 -3.90 -17.40
C LYS A 288 7.96 -3.70 -16.42
N PHE A 289 7.11 -4.71 -16.24
CA PHE A 289 6.00 -4.64 -15.30
C PHE A 289 6.50 -4.49 -13.85
N LEU A 290 7.43 -5.35 -13.40
CA LEU A 290 7.95 -5.27 -12.04
C LEU A 290 8.66 -3.93 -11.79
N HIS A 291 9.47 -3.47 -12.76
CA HIS A 291 10.10 -2.14 -12.69
C HIS A 291 9.07 -1.02 -12.53
N ALA A 292 8.04 -0.98 -13.39
CA ALA A 292 7.00 0.03 -13.31
C ALA A 292 6.25 -0.03 -11.96
N ARG A 293 5.98 -1.24 -11.45
CA ARG A 293 5.36 -1.41 -10.14
C ARG A 293 6.22 -0.84 -9.00
N LEU A 294 7.54 -1.04 -9.06
CA LEU A 294 8.50 -0.49 -8.09
C LEU A 294 8.61 1.05 -8.19
N GLN A 295 8.39 1.64 -9.37
CA GLN A 295 8.37 3.10 -9.52
C GLN A 295 7.08 3.74 -8.97
N ASP A 296 5.96 3.02 -8.95
CA ASP A 296 4.69 3.52 -8.41
C ASP A 296 4.70 3.62 -6.86
N HIS A 297 5.57 2.88 -6.18
CA HIS A 297 5.65 2.88 -4.71
C HIS A 297 6.70 3.85 -4.16
N ALA A 298 6.36 4.56 -3.08
CA ALA A 298 7.23 5.58 -2.50
C ALA A 298 8.54 5.02 -1.92
N SER A 299 8.52 3.81 -1.35
CA SER A 299 9.68 3.18 -0.71
C SER A 299 10.76 2.72 -1.70
N THR A 300 10.35 2.41 -2.94
CA THR A 300 11.19 1.79 -3.98
C THR A 300 11.42 2.68 -5.21
N ARG A 301 10.68 3.78 -5.34
CA ARG A 301 10.81 4.71 -6.46
C ARG A 301 12.25 5.19 -6.62
N GLY A 302 12.76 5.08 -7.84
CA GLY A 302 14.12 5.49 -8.19
C GLY A 302 15.24 4.57 -7.69
N LEU A 303 14.96 3.52 -6.91
CA LEU A 303 16.01 2.63 -6.39
C LEU A 303 16.56 1.66 -7.43
N PHE A 304 15.71 1.18 -8.34
CA PHE A 304 16.07 0.16 -9.32
C PHE A 304 16.15 0.74 -10.73
N VAL A 305 17.22 0.38 -11.43
CA VAL A 305 17.42 0.67 -12.85
C VAL A 305 17.21 -0.60 -13.65
N LEU A 306 16.35 -0.52 -14.67
CA LEU A 306 16.10 -1.61 -15.61
C LEU A 306 17.34 -1.85 -16.50
N ASN A 307 17.75 -3.11 -16.65
CA ASN A 307 18.92 -3.55 -17.43
C ASN A 307 20.20 -2.81 -17.01
N GLY A 308 20.36 -2.66 -15.70
CA GLY A 308 21.55 -2.05 -15.10
C GLY A 308 22.80 -2.88 -15.36
N HIS A 309 23.95 -2.26 -15.22
CA HIS A 309 25.21 -2.92 -15.58
C HIS A 309 26.26 -2.77 -14.48
N VAL A 310 26.88 -3.89 -14.11
CA VAL A 310 27.93 -3.99 -13.09
C VAL A 310 29.26 -4.34 -13.75
N ASP A 311 30.30 -3.61 -13.38
CA ASP A 311 31.67 -3.95 -13.75
C ASP A 311 32.22 -4.97 -12.73
N PRO A 312 32.60 -6.19 -13.16
CA PRO A 312 33.06 -7.23 -12.24
C PRO A 312 34.41 -6.90 -11.62
N VAL A 313 34.57 -7.22 -10.34
CA VAL A 313 35.86 -7.14 -9.65
C VAL A 313 36.86 -8.08 -10.32
N GLY A 314 38.04 -7.56 -10.68
CA GLY A 314 39.07 -8.31 -11.41
C GLY A 314 39.04 -8.13 -12.93
N GLY A 315 38.13 -7.31 -13.46
CA GLY A 315 38.01 -7.03 -14.89
C GLY A 315 37.25 -8.13 -15.64
N GLY A 316 36.79 -7.82 -16.86
CA GLY A 316 36.01 -8.75 -17.68
C GLY A 316 34.86 -8.07 -18.42
N ARG A 317 33.95 -8.88 -18.98
CA ARG A 317 32.75 -8.34 -19.64
C ARG A 317 31.79 -7.77 -18.60
N ARG A 318 31.27 -6.58 -18.89
CA ARG A 318 30.21 -5.95 -18.10
C ARG A 318 29.02 -6.89 -17.94
N LEU A 319 28.51 -6.98 -16.72
CA LEU A 319 27.40 -7.87 -16.34
C LEU A 319 26.11 -7.04 -16.36
N GLU A 320 25.20 -7.36 -17.27
CA GLU A 320 23.84 -6.80 -17.28
C GLU A 320 22.99 -7.52 -16.22
N VAL A 321 22.18 -6.77 -15.48
CA VAL A 321 21.27 -7.23 -14.42
C VAL A 321 19.90 -6.62 -14.69
N ASP A 322 18.83 -7.42 -14.61
CA ASP A 322 17.49 -7.00 -15.02
C ASP A 322 16.97 -5.81 -14.22
N LEU A 323 17.06 -5.87 -12.87
CA LEU A 323 16.82 -4.71 -12.01
C LEU A 323 18.00 -4.52 -11.05
N LEU A 324 18.72 -3.42 -11.22
CA LEU A 324 19.91 -3.11 -10.45
C LEU A 324 19.65 -1.96 -9.48
N CYS A 325 19.92 -2.18 -8.19
CA CYS A 325 20.01 -1.12 -7.18
C CYS A 325 21.46 -0.98 -6.75
N THR A 326 22.15 0.04 -7.26
CA THR A 326 23.55 0.32 -6.93
C THR A 326 23.71 0.86 -5.51
N GLU A 327 22.77 1.68 -5.03
CA GLU A 327 22.78 2.27 -3.68
C GLU A 327 22.82 1.21 -2.58
N LEU A 328 22.04 0.14 -2.75
CA LEU A 328 21.93 -0.94 -1.76
C LEU A 328 22.68 -2.22 -2.18
N ASN A 329 23.43 -2.17 -3.28
CA ASN A 329 24.10 -3.33 -3.87
C ASN A 329 23.16 -4.54 -3.98
N LEU A 330 21.99 -4.36 -4.60
CA LEU A 330 21.04 -5.43 -4.90
C LEU A 330 20.99 -5.67 -6.42
N ALA A 331 21.04 -6.93 -6.81
CA ALA A 331 20.88 -7.39 -8.18
C ALA A 331 19.69 -8.36 -8.25
N VAL A 332 18.66 -8.00 -9.00
CA VAL A 332 17.46 -8.83 -9.19
C VAL A 332 17.45 -9.34 -10.64
N GLU A 333 17.34 -10.65 -10.79
CA GLU A 333 17.17 -11.32 -12.08
C GLU A 333 15.76 -11.90 -12.20
N ILE A 334 15.19 -11.84 -13.40
CA ILE A 334 13.88 -12.38 -13.74
C ILE A 334 14.09 -13.49 -14.76
N ASP A 335 14.00 -14.72 -14.29
CA ASP A 335 14.19 -15.90 -15.11
C ASP A 335 12.87 -16.33 -15.76
N GLY A 336 12.78 -16.28 -17.09
CA GLY A 336 11.81 -17.07 -17.83
C GLY A 336 11.88 -18.58 -17.58
N TYR A 337 10.74 -19.25 -17.69
CA TYR A 337 10.52 -20.67 -17.38
C TYR A 337 11.53 -21.67 -18.00
N PHE A 338 12.07 -21.37 -19.19
CA PHE A 338 12.98 -22.27 -19.92
C PHE A 338 14.47 -22.11 -19.56
N HIS A 339 14.86 -21.17 -18.67
CA HIS A 339 16.28 -20.90 -18.41
C HIS A 339 17.05 -22.08 -17.79
N PHE A 340 16.38 -22.96 -17.04
CA PHE A 340 17.03 -24.08 -16.36
C PHE A 340 17.25 -25.33 -17.24
N ARG A 341 16.85 -25.30 -18.52
CA ARG A 341 16.85 -26.52 -19.37
C ARG A 341 18.20 -26.89 -19.99
N SER A 342 19.24 -26.06 -19.85
CA SER A 342 20.59 -26.39 -20.34
C SER A 342 21.63 -26.34 -19.21
N PRO A 343 22.45 -27.40 -19.02
CA PRO A 343 23.53 -27.38 -18.03
C PRO A 343 24.52 -26.23 -18.22
N ASP A 344 24.76 -25.79 -19.47
CA ASP A 344 25.67 -24.68 -19.75
C ASP A 344 25.06 -23.31 -19.42
N GLY A 345 23.75 -23.14 -19.63
CA GLY A 345 23.02 -21.96 -19.17
C GLY A 345 23.09 -21.84 -17.65
N PHE A 346 22.75 -22.91 -16.94
CA PHE A 346 22.86 -22.98 -15.48
C PHE A 346 24.27 -22.63 -14.97
N ARG A 347 25.33 -23.22 -15.56
CA ARG A 347 26.72 -22.90 -15.18
C ARG A 347 27.07 -21.44 -15.46
N ARG A 348 26.59 -20.85 -16.57
CA ARG A 348 26.82 -19.44 -16.90
C ARG A 348 26.16 -18.52 -15.89
N ASP A 349 24.90 -18.79 -15.56
CA ASP A 349 24.12 -17.99 -14.59
C ASP A 349 24.75 -18.09 -13.20
N ARG A 350 25.20 -19.27 -12.78
CA ARG A 350 25.92 -19.41 -11.51
C ARG A 350 27.24 -18.67 -11.46
N ARG A 351 28.00 -18.60 -12.57
CA ARG A 351 29.22 -17.78 -12.65
C ARG A 351 28.90 -16.29 -12.58
N LYS A 352 27.82 -15.85 -13.23
CA LYS A 352 27.33 -14.47 -13.14
C LYS A 352 26.97 -14.12 -11.70
N ASP A 353 26.23 -14.97 -11.00
CA ASP A 353 25.85 -14.76 -9.60
C ASP A 353 27.08 -14.62 -8.70
N VAL A 354 28.08 -15.49 -8.86
CA VAL A 354 29.35 -15.40 -8.12
C VAL A 354 30.09 -14.10 -8.42
N ALA A 355 30.17 -13.69 -9.69
CA ALA A 355 30.85 -12.46 -10.06
C ALA A 355 30.16 -11.22 -9.47
N LEU A 356 28.83 -11.16 -9.48
CA LEU A 356 28.05 -10.10 -8.82
C LEU A 356 28.29 -10.08 -7.30
N GLN A 357 28.29 -11.25 -6.66
CA GLN A 357 28.57 -11.39 -5.23
C GLN A 357 29.99 -10.95 -4.86
N CYS A 358 30.99 -11.32 -5.67
CA CYS A 358 32.36 -10.82 -5.52
C CYS A 358 32.46 -9.30 -5.69
N SER A 359 31.58 -8.70 -6.48
CA SER A 359 31.40 -7.24 -6.59
C SER A 359 30.57 -6.63 -5.45
N GLY A 360 30.19 -7.39 -4.42
CA GLY A 360 29.49 -6.90 -3.23
C GLY A 360 27.95 -6.90 -3.33
N TYR A 361 27.39 -7.37 -4.44
CA TYR A 361 25.95 -7.40 -4.66
C TYR A 361 25.29 -8.61 -3.99
N TRP A 362 24.10 -8.39 -3.42
CA TRP A 362 23.19 -9.49 -3.09
C TRP A 362 22.35 -9.79 -4.33
N VAL A 363 22.34 -11.06 -4.72
CA VAL A 363 21.66 -11.54 -5.92
C VAL A 363 20.39 -12.27 -5.51
N VAL A 364 19.25 -11.85 -6.04
CA VAL A 364 17.97 -12.55 -5.91
C VAL A 364 17.41 -12.83 -7.31
N ARG A 365 16.77 -13.99 -7.46
CA ARG A 365 16.20 -14.44 -8.73
C ARG A 365 14.72 -14.76 -8.53
N PHE A 366 13.87 -14.29 -9.44
CA PHE A 366 12.44 -14.61 -9.47
C PHE A 366 12.06 -15.21 -10.81
N LEU A 367 11.05 -16.08 -10.84
CA LEU A 367 10.51 -16.55 -12.11
C LEU A 367 9.63 -15.45 -12.74
N ALA A 368 9.67 -15.33 -14.06
CA ALA A 368 8.80 -14.43 -14.80
C ALA A 368 7.31 -14.73 -14.52
N ASP A 369 6.97 -16.00 -14.28
CA ASP A 369 5.60 -16.43 -13.97
C ASP A 369 5.17 -15.94 -12.57
N ASP A 370 6.08 -16.01 -11.59
CA ASP A 370 5.83 -15.53 -10.23
C ASP A 370 5.60 -14.02 -10.18
N VAL A 371 6.20 -13.26 -11.10
CA VAL A 371 5.97 -11.81 -11.21
C VAL A 371 4.49 -11.48 -11.41
N VAL A 372 3.71 -12.34 -12.06
CA VAL A 372 2.27 -12.09 -12.30
C VAL A 372 1.33 -12.87 -11.37
N THR A 373 1.78 -13.98 -10.78
CA THR A 373 0.98 -14.85 -9.92
C THR A 373 1.26 -14.69 -8.42
N ARG A 374 2.47 -14.25 -8.04
CA ARG A 374 2.99 -14.13 -6.67
C ARG A 374 3.65 -12.77 -6.41
N LEU A 375 3.08 -11.73 -7.01
CA LEU A 375 3.64 -10.37 -6.99
C LEU A 375 3.88 -9.86 -5.57
N GLU A 376 2.95 -10.04 -4.63
CA GLU A 376 3.12 -9.49 -3.28
C GLU A 376 4.26 -10.18 -2.53
N GLU A 377 4.47 -11.48 -2.75
CA GLU A 377 5.61 -12.21 -2.14
C GLU A 377 6.96 -11.68 -2.65
N ILE A 378 7.03 -11.36 -3.94
CA ILE A 378 8.21 -10.72 -4.55
C ILE A 378 8.44 -9.34 -3.94
N LEU A 379 7.39 -8.54 -3.80
CA LEU A 379 7.48 -7.20 -3.20
C LEU A 379 7.90 -7.28 -1.72
N GLU A 380 7.34 -8.20 -0.94
CA GLU A 380 7.72 -8.41 0.47
C GLU A 380 9.19 -8.86 0.61
N THR A 381 9.64 -9.74 -0.28
CA THR A 381 11.05 -10.17 -0.36
C THR A 381 11.96 -8.96 -0.64
N LEU A 382 11.62 -8.15 -1.64
CA LEU A 382 12.40 -6.96 -1.98
C LEU A 382 12.41 -5.92 -0.84
N ASP A 383 11.26 -5.66 -0.22
CA ASP A 383 11.14 -4.76 0.93
C ASP A 383 12.02 -5.23 2.11
N THR A 384 12.04 -6.55 2.36
CA THR A 384 12.90 -7.16 3.38
C THR A 384 14.38 -6.94 3.06
N LEU A 385 14.81 -7.25 1.83
CA LEU A 385 16.20 -7.06 1.40
C LEU A 385 16.63 -5.59 1.49
N ILE A 386 15.78 -4.66 1.06
CA ILE A 386 16.03 -3.22 1.15
C ILE A 386 16.19 -2.78 2.61
N ALA A 387 15.27 -3.20 3.49
CA ALA A 387 15.31 -2.87 4.90
C ALA A 387 16.60 -3.39 5.56
N THR A 388 16.99 -4.64 5.28
CA THR A 388 18.24 -5.21 5.80
C THR A 388 19.46 -4.43 5.32
N ARG A 389 19.55 -4.12 4.02
CA ARG A 389 20.68 -3.36 3.46
C ARG A 389 20.79 -1.95 4.03
N ARG A 390 19.67 -1.24 4.20
CA ARG A 390 19.63 0.08 4.87
C ARG A 390 20.13 -0.04 6.32
N GLY A 391 19.73 -1.10 7.02
CA GLY A 391 20.23 -1.39 8.37
C GLY A 391 21.76 -1.60 8.42
N GLU A 392 22.33 -2.36 7.49
CA GLU A 392 23.78 -2.58 7.41
C GLU A 392 24.58 -1.28 7.16
N LEU A 393 24.06 -0.40 6.30
CA LEU A 393 24.70 0.87 5.97
C LEU A 393 24.69 1.83 7.17
N THR A 394 23.54 2.00 7.82
CA THR A 394 23.42 2.87 9.00
C THR A 394 24.26 2.36 10.19
N GLY A 395 24.37 1.04 10.37
CA GLY A 395 25.22 0.44 11.39
C GLY A 395 26.72 0.61 11.13
N LYS A 396 27.15 0.58 9.86
CA LYS A 396 28.56 0.81 9.47
C LYS A 396 28.98 2.26 9.74
N ASP A 397 28.13 3.23 9.45
CA ASP A 397 28.42 4.65 9.70
C ASP A 397 28.56 4.97 11.20
N ALA A 398 27.71 4.37 12.05
CA ALA A 398 27.82 4.51 13.51
C ALA A 398 29.09 3.87 14.09
N SER A 399 29.62 2.82 13.46
CA SER A 399 30.85 2.14 13.88
C SER A 399 32.14 2.88 13.46
N ASN A 400 32.09 3.62 12.35
CA ASN A 400 33.22 4.39 11.83
C ASN A 400 33.39 5.77 12.50
N GLY A 401 32.38 6.25 13.26
CA GLY A 401 32.43 7.50 14.04
C GLY A 401 33.10 7.37 15.42
N LYS A 402 33.61 6.19 15.79
CA LYS A 402 34.43 5.97 16.99
C LYS A 402 35.84 5.53 16.57
N ARG A 403 36.63 6.45 16.03
CA ARG A 403 38.09 6.30 15.93
C ARG A 403 38.78 7.59 16.28
#